data_AF-A0A7X4GHN4-F1
#
_entry.id   AF-A0A7X4GHN4-F1
#
_cell.length_a   1.000
_cell.length_b   1.000
_cell.length_c   1.000
_cell.angle_alpha   90.00
_cell.angle_beta   90.00
_cell.angle_gamma   90.00
#
_symmetry.space_group_name_H-M   'P 1'
#
loop_
_entity.id
_entity.type
_entity.pdbx_description
1 polymer ?
#
loop_
_entity_poly.entity_id
_entity_poly.type
_entity_poly.pdbx_seq_one_letter_code
_entity_poly.pdbx_strand_id
1 'polypeptide(L)'
;MIFTRSGRKVLVPVLVLTLAGCSSFGASGPSTRSFGKAEEASVNGSRIRVVPLDGRIAGYLSRPSGNDFASVLGDVPQEDIRVGPGDSLSISIYEAPPAVLFGASASIGAASAASAGGAAAAPPSTSTSLPPVVIDQAGRITLPFVGTLQAGGMTLSELQVAIRARLRGKANDPQVLVSQAGNVSRTVTLLGETGVNARAPLTPHGERVLDILASGETLKQAVDKTTVQIARGKQVVSMPLSAVIADPAQNVRLQPGDVVTALFKPYSFTALGSVMKSSEVEFEASGITLAQALGRVGGLDVQKADIHGVFVFRFEAPQTLGLDQAAAAQDLHDNRGRIPVIYKLEMSRPESLFLAQQFAVRNGDLVYVSKAPLIDLQSFSGIVSQFVFTFINVGDNLQ
;
A
#
# COMPACT_ATOMS: atom_id res chain seq x y z
N MET A 1 88.98 -5.60 -54.44
CA MET A 1 87.66 -5.45 -55.08
C MET A 1 86.61 -5.28 -54.01
N ILE A 2 85.67 -4.37 -54.27
CA ILE A 2 84.64 -3.80 -53.42
C ILE A 2 83.64 -4.86 -52.94
N PHE A 3 83.27 -4.86 -51.65
CA PHE A 3 81.87 -4.70 -51.19
C PHE A 3 81.82 -4.47 -49.66
N THR A 4 81.46 -3.26 -49.28
CA THR A 4 80.89 -2.83 -48.00
C THR A 4 79.42 -3.34 -47.93
N ARG A 5 78.69 -3.54 -46.82
CA ARG A 5 78.48 -2.72 -45.62
C ARG A 5 77.58 -3.51 -44.63
N SER A 6 77.95 -3.50 -43.35
CA SER A 6 77.12 -3.37 -42.12
C SER A 6 75.58 -3.47 -42.20
N GLY A 7 74.98 -4.26 -41.29
CA GLY A 7 73.66 -3.95 -40.70
C GLY A 7 72.97 -5.11 -39.95
N ARG A 8 73.27 -5.30 -38.66
CA ARG A 8 72.34 -5.14 -37.51
C ARG A 8 71.24 -6.21 -37.32
N LYS A 9 71.50 -7.03 -36.29
CA LYS A 9 70.63 -7.38 -35.13
C LYS A 9 69.47 -8.37 -35.36
N VAL A 10 69.74 -9.59 -34.89
CA VAL A 10 68.99 -10.28 -33.81
C VAL A 10 67.62 -9.67 -33.50
N LEU A 11 66.54 -10.27 -34.00
CA LEU A 11 65.20 -10.04 -33.47
C LEU A 11 64.20 -11.14 -33.85
N VAL A 12 64.43 -12.37 -33.40
CA VAL A 12 63.39 -13.40 -33.20
C VAL A 12 63.90 -14.20 -31.99
N PRO A 13 63.32 -14.10 -30.78
CA PRO A 13 61.91 -14.36 -30.51
C PRO A 13 61.31 -13.45 -29.38
N VAL A 14 60.51 -12.44 -29.72
CA VAL A 14 59.72 -11.68 -28.71
C VAL A 14 58.21 -11.70 -29.03
N LEU A 15 57.79 -12.37 -30.10
CA LEU A 15 56.38 -12.37 -30.54
C LEU A 15 55.50 -13.43 -29.85
N VAL A 16 56.04 -14.30 -29.00
CA VAL A 16 55.27 -15.42 -28.40
C VAL A 16 54.79 -15.12 -26.96
N LEU A 17 55.20 -14.01 -26.34
CA LEU A 17 54.85 -13.70 -24.94
C LEU A 17 53.75 -12.63 -24.73
N THR A 18 53.14 -12.09 -25.78
CA THR A 18 52.12 -11.04 -25.66
C THR A 18 50.67 -11.54 -25.83
N LEU A 19 50.41 -12.86 -25.72
CA LEU A 19 49.04 -13.40 -25.75
C LEU A 19 48.39 -13.57 -24.37
N ALA A 20 49.05 -13.20 -23.28
CA ALA A 20 48.51 -13.32 -21.92
C ALA A 20 47.74 -12.07 -21.44
N GLY A 21 47.16 -11.29 -22.35
CA GLY A 21 46.49 -10.03 -22.00
C GLY A 21 45.23 -9.79 -22.82
N CYS A 22 44.10 -10.33 -22.35
CA CYS A 22 42.73 -9.80 -22.46
C CYS A 22 41.68 -10.89 -22.14
N SER A 23 41.74 -11.51 -20.95
CA SER A 23 40.69 -12.41 -20.44
C SER A 23 39.64 -11.65 -19.62
N SER A 24 39.22 -10.50 -20.11
CA SER A 24 38.14 -9.70 -19.52
C SER A 24 37.37 -9.02 -20.65
N PHE A 25 36.86 -9.85 -21.56
CA PHE A 25 35.88 -9.39 -22.53
C PHE A 25 34.62 -9.01 -21.76
N GLY A 26 34.20 -7.74 -21.87
CA GLY A 26 33.19 -7.13 -21.01
C GLY A 26 31.88 -7.93 -20.95
N ALA A 27 31.69 -8.66 -19.86
CA ALA A 27 30.41 -9.31 -19.58
C ALA A 27 29.39 -8.24 -19.17
N SER A 28 28.28 -8.13 -19.90
CA SER A 28 27.16 -7.24 -19.59
C SER A 28 26.33 -7.74 -18.39
N GLY A 29 26.99 -8.15 -17.31
CA GLY A 29 26.38 -8.63 -16.05
C GLY A 29 27.00 -9.91 -15.48
N PRO A 30 26.66 -10.26 -14.23
CA PRO A 30 27.14 -11.46 -13.55
C PRO A 30 26.64 -12.76 -14.21
N SER A 31 27.51 -13.77 -14.27
CA SER A 31 27.19 -15.11 -14.79
C SER A 31 26.77 -16.07 -13.68
N THR A 32 26.13 -17.18 -14.03
CA THR A 32 25.75 -18.26 -13.08
C THR A 32 26.93 -18.73 -12.22
N ARG A 33 28.13 -18.79 -12.81
CA ARG A 33 29.36 -19.18 -12.09
C ARG A 33 29.85 -18.13 -11.09
N SER A 34 29.61 -16.83 -11.33
CA SER A 34 29.94 -15.78 -10.35
C SER A 34 29.00 -15.78 -9.14
N PHE A 35 27.76 -16.25 -9.29
CA PHE A 35 26.82 -16.39 -8.17
C PHE A 35 27.13 -17.59 -7.27
N GLY A 36 27.59 -18.71 -7.83
CA GLY A 36 28.09 -19.83 -7.02
C GLY A 36 29.31 -19.45 -6.17
N LYS A 37 30.14 -18.51 -6.66
CA LYS A 37 31.24 -17.91 -5.89
C LYS A 37 30.79 -16.77 -4.96
N ALA A 38 29.56 -16.27 -5.10
CA ALA A 38 29.02 -15.21 -4.26
C ALA A 38 28.62 -15.71 -2.86
N GLU A 39 28.45 -17.03 -2.66
CA GLU A 39 28.42 -17.63 -1.31
C GLU A 39 29.73 -17.37 -0.54
N GLU A 40 30.84 -17.18 -1.24
CA GLU A 40 32.17 -16.89 -0.67
C GLU A 40 32.55 -15.40 -0.77
N ALA A 41 31.99 -14.67 -1.75
CA ALA A 41 32.32 -13.25 -1.99
C ALA A 41 31.50 -12.32 -1.08
N SER A 42 32.14 -11.85 -0.02
CA SER A 42 31.61 -10.82 0.87
C SER A 42 31.58 -9.46 0.18
N VAL A 43 30.43 -8.78 0.18
CA VAL A 43 30.34 -7.37 -0.21
C VAL A 43 30.51 -6.55 1.08
N ASN A 44 31.57 -5.73 1.17
CA ASN A 44 31.94 -5.00 2.39
C ASN A 44 32.08 -5.89 3.66
N GLY A 45 32.60 -7.12 3.51
CA GLY A 45 32.87 -8.01 4.64
C GLY A 45 31.64 -8.68 5.27
N SER A 46 30.45 -8.54 4.66
CA SER A 46 29.24 -9.23 5.09
C SER A 46 28.73 -10.17 4.00
N ARG A 47 28.20 -11.33 4.43
CA ARG A 47 27.85 -12.45 3.54
C ARG A 47 26.51 -12.19 2.85
N ILE A 48 26.42 -12.60 1.58
CA ILE A 48 25.16 -12.68 0.84
C ILE A 48 24.77 -14.15 0.76
N ARG A 49 23.53 -14.48 1.13
CA ARG A 49 23.07 -15.88 1.16
C ARG A 49 22.39 -16.24 -0.14
N VAL A 50 22.92 -17.24 -0.83
CA VAL A 50 22.25 -17.87 -1.97
C VAL A 50 21.45 -19.07 -1.46
N VAL A 51 20.17 -19.13 -1.80
CA VAL A 51 19.27 -20.20 -1.35
C VAL A 51 18.67 -20.85 -2.61
N PRO A 52 18.86 -22.17 -2.82
CA PRO A 52 18.16 -22.86 -3.90
C PRO A 52 16.65 -22.81 -3.64
N LEU A 53 15.89 -22.54 -4.69
CA LEU A 53 14.44 -22.54 -4.59
C LEU A 53 13.93 -24.00 -4.58
N ASP A 54 13.53 -24.49 -3.41
CA ASP A 54 12.96 -25.82 -3.23
C ASP A 54 11.47 -25.75 -2.80
N GLY A 55 10.73 -26.84 -2.99
CA GLY A 55 9.28 -26.91 -2.69
C GLY A 55 8.90 -26.59 -1.24
N ARG A 56 9.83 -26.77 -0.29
CA ARG A 56 9.63 -26.36 1.12
C ARG A 56 9.59 -24.84 1.25
N ILE A 57 10.55 -24.16 0.62
CA ILE A 57 10.73 -22.71 0.72
C ILE A 57 9.66 -21.97 -0.09
N ALA A 58 9.30 -22.52 -1.25
CA ALA A 58 8.21 -21.99 -2.07
C ALA A 58 6.91 -21.87 -1.28
N GLY A 59 6.51 -22.93 -0.54
CA GLY A 59 5.27 -22.93 0.25
C GLY A 59 5.26 -21.97 1.45
N TYR A 60 6.40 -21.74 2.11
CA TYR A 60 6.48 -20.80 3.24
C TYR A 60 6.43 -19.33 2.78
N LEU A 61 6.99 -19.03 1.60
CA LEU A 61 7.07 -17.66 1.07
C LEU A 61 5.78 -17.18 0.39
N SER A 62 4.85 -18.10 0.06
CA SER A 62 3.54 -17.78 -0.53
C SER A 62 2.57 -17.11 0.45
N ARG A 63 2.85 -17.07 1.77
CA ARG A 63 2.03 -16.32 2.72
C ARG A 63 2.37 -14.83 2.64
N PRO A 64 1.40 -13.95 2.29
CA PRO A 64 1.60 -12.51 2.43
C PRO A 64 1.91 -12.23 3.90
N SER A 65 3.16 -11.88 4.18
CA SER A 65 3.61 -11.50 5.51
C SER A 65 3.31 -10.01 5.69
N GLY A 66 2.02 -9.68 5.81
CA GLY A 66 1.54 -8.34 6.11
C GLY A 66 1.07 -8.28 7.56
N ASN A 67 1.21 -7.11 8.19
CA ASN A 67 0.50 -6.85 9.44
C ASN A 67 -0.98 -6.62 9.09
N ASP A 68 -1.85 -7.53 9.52
CA ASP A 68 -3.28 -7.47 9.26
C ASP A 68 -3.95 -6.34 10.03
N PHE A 69 -4.95 -5.69 9.43
CA PHE A 69 -5.73 -4.64 10.10
C PHE A 69 -6.39 -5.16 11.37
N ALA A 70 -6.99 -6.36 11.31
CA ALA A 70 -7.63 -6.98 12.45
C ALA A 70 -6.67 -7.20 13.63
N SER A 71 -5.43 -7.61 13.35
CA SER A 71 -4.44 -7.96 14.37
C SER A 71 -3.85 -6.75 15.08
N VAL A 72 -3.65 -5.65 14.36
CA VAL A 72 -2.99 -4.45 14.89
C VAL A 72 -3.99 -3.45 15.44
N LEU A 73 -5.06 -3.18 14.69
CA LEU A 73 -6.04 -2.15 15.04
C LEU A 73 -7.16 -2.70 15.94
N GLY A 74 -7.41 -4.01 15.88
CA GLY A 74 -8.54 -4.66 16.54
C GLY A 74 -9.90 -4.26 15.96
N ASP A 75 -10.94 -5.05 16.24
CA ASP A 75 -12.32 -4.57 16.06
C ASP A 75 -12.81 -3.93 17.36
N VAL A 76 -13.40 -2.76 17.24
CA VAL A 76 -13.86 -1.96 18.37
C VAL A 76 -15.35 -2.24 18.56
N PRO A 77 -15.82 -2.53 19.79
CA PRO A 77 -17.25 -2.71 20.03
C PRO A 77 -18.03 -1.43 19.65
N GLN A 78 -19.29 -1.59 19.25
CA GLN A 78 -20.16 -0.44 19.02
C GLN A 78 -20.38 0.29 20.35
N GLU A 79 -19.75 1.45 20.51
CA GLU A 79 -20.00 2.32 21.64
C GLU A 79 -21.20 3.23 21.37
N ASP A 80 -21.94 3.55 22.44
CA ASP A 80 -22.97 4.57 22.39
C ASP A 80 -22.37 5.91 21.98
N ILE A 81 -22.99 6.54 20.97
CA ILE A 81 -22.53 7.83 20.48
C ILE A 81 -22.80 8.90 21.51
N ARG A 82 -21.69 9.43 22.03
CA ARG A 82 -21.66 10.59 22.90
C ARG A 82 -21.38 11.84 22.06
N VAL A 83 -22.09 12.91 22.37
CA VAL A 83 -21.88 14.21 21.70
C VAL A 83 -20.61 14.87 22.22
N GLY A 84 -19.88 15.54 21.32
CA GLY A 84 -18.62 16.18 21.64
C GLY A 84 -18.61 17.69 21.33
N PRO A 85 -17.60 18.42 21.81
CA PRO A 85 -17.41 19.83 21.45
C PRO A 85 -17.41 20.05 19.94
N GLY A 86 -18.08 21.10 19.47
CA GLY A 86 -18.20 21.45 18.05
C GLY A 86 -19.34 20.75 17.30
N ASP A 87 -20.00 19.74 17.89
CA ASP A 87 -21.22 19.18 17.29
C ASP A 87 -22.37 20.18 17.34
N SER A 88 -23.29 20.08 16.37
CA SER A 88 -24.52 20.87 16.37
C SER A 88 -25.72 19.97 16.61
N LEU A 89 -26.60 20.42 17.50
CA LEU A 89 -27.80 19.71 17.91
C LEU A 89 -29.05 20.49 17.51
N SER A 90 -30.05 19.79 16.97
CA SER A 90 -31.40 20.32 16.80
C SER A 90 -32.27 19.84 17.95
N ILE A 91 -32.92 20.79 18.63
CA ILE A 91 -33.69 20.54 19.84
C ILE A 91 -35.11 21.01 19.59
N SER A 92 -36.06 20.08 19.64
CA SER A 92 -37.48 20.34 19.49
C SER A 92 -38.18 20.08 20.82
N ILE A 93 -38.92 21.08 21.29
CA ILE A 93 -39.66 21.01 22.54
C ILE A 93 -41.15 21.04 22.23
N TYR A 94 -41.89 20.08 22.77
CA TYR A 94 -43.34 19.97 22.69
C TYR A 94 -43.93 20.16 24.08
N GLU A 95 -45.03 20.88 24.17
CA GLU A 95 -45.72 21.18 25.43
C GLU A 95 -47.17 20.68 25.38
N ALA A 96 -47.62 20.05 26.48
CA ALA A 96 -49.00 19.61 26.59
C ALA A 96 -49.94 20.77 26.94
N PRO A 97 -51.20 20.76 26.47
CA PRO A 97 -52.19 21.75 26.86
C PRO A 97 -52.47 21.78 28.39
N PRO A 98 -52.66 22.96 29.00
CA PRO A 98 -52.43 24.29 28.44
C PRO A 98 -50.93 24.61 28.35
N ALA A 99 -50.47 25.05 27.17
CA ALA A 99 -49.08 25.43 26.95
C ALA A 99 -48.80 26.81 27.56
N VAL A 100 -47.82 26.90 28.47
CA VAL A 100 -47.50 28.13 29.21
C VAL A 100 -46.26 28.84 28.68
N LEU A 101 -45.30 28.11 28.09
CA LEU A 101 -43.97 28.65 27.77
C LEU A 101 -43.68 28.65 26.26
N PHE A 102 -43.97 27.54 25.57
CA PHE A 102 -43.63 27.36 24.16
C PHE A 102 -44.85 27.46 23.23
N GLY A 103 -46.05 27.53 23.79
CA GLY A 103 -47.28 27.84 23.05
C GLY A 103 -47.52 29.33 22.81
N ALA A 104 -46.94 30.21 23.63
CA ALA A 104 -47.22 31.65 23.61
C ALA A 104 -46.73 32.34 22.33
N SER A 105 -45.55 31.96 21.81
CA SER A 105 -45.02 32.54 20.56
C SER A 105 -45.77 32.06 19.32
N ALA A 106 -46.27 30.82 19.32
CA ALA A 106 -47.15 30.31 18.27
C ALA A 106 -48.54 30.97 18.35
N SER A 107 -49.01 31.29 19.57
CA SER A 107 -50.28 31.99 19.75
C SER A 107 -50.26 33.46 19.35
N ILE A 108 -49.11 34.15 19.33
CA ILE A 108 -49.06 35.54 18.82
C ILE A 108 -49.20 35.58 17.29
N GLY A 109 -48.70 34.56 16.57
CA GLY A 109 -48.92 34.39 15.13
C GLY A 109 -50.30 33.79 14.77
N ALA A 110 -50.89 33.01 15.68
CA ALA A 110 -52.23 32.43 15.49
C ALA A 110 -53.37 33.35 16.00
N ALA A 111 -53.09 34.26 16.94
CA ALA A 111 -54.06 35.25 17.42
C ALA A 111 -54.42 36.29 16.35
N SER A 112 -53.54 36.53 15.37
CA SER A 112 -53.88 37.32 14.18
C SER A 112 -54.75 36.57 13.17
N ALA A 113 -54.97 35.26 13.33
CA ALA A 113 -55.84 34.44 12.48
C ALA A 113 -57.14 33.98 13.17
N ALA A 114 -57.21 34.04 14.51
CA ALA A 114 -58.34 33.57 15.30
C ALA A 114 -59.44 34.62 15.58
N SER A 115 -59.38 35.81 14.95
CA SER A 115 -60.42 36.83 15.05
C SER A 115 -61.71 36.52 14.25
N ALA A 116 -61.81 35.33 13.65
CA ALA A 116 -62.99 34.86 12.93
C ALA A 116 -63.53 33.54 13.52
N GLY A 117 -64.48 33.65 14.46
CA GLY A 117 -65.58 32.69 14.65
C GLY A 117 -65.26 31.29 15.22
N GLY A 118 -65.43 31.15 16.53
CA GLY A 118 -66.04 30.02 17.25
C GLY A 118 -65.79 28.56 16.80
N ALA A 119 -64.93 27.86 17.55
CA ALA A 119 -65.17 26.53 18.13
C ALA A 119 -63.99 26.19 19.05
N ALA A 120 -64.26 25.85 20.31
CA ALA A 120 -63.24 25.39 21.25
C ALA A 120 -62.78 23.97 20.88
N ALA A 121 -61.90 23.88 19.89
CA ALA A 121 -61.07 22.69 19.69
C ALA A 121 -60.08 22.59 20.86
N ALA A 122 -59.85 21.37 21.38
CA ALA A 122 -58.80 21.11 22.35
C ALA A 122 -57.49 21.76 21.87
N PRO A 123 -56.73 22.48 22.72
CA PRO A 123 -55.55 23.18 22.26
C PRO A 123 -54.60 22.17 21.60
N PRO A 124 -54.14 22.38 20.36
CA PRO A 124 -53.16 21.49 19.77
C PRO A 124 -51.86 21.55 20.58
N SER A 125 -51.15 20.42 20.69
CA SER A 125 -49.79 20.40 21.24
C SER A 125 -48.90 21.29 20.38
N THR A 126 -48.26 22.28 20.99
CA THR A 126 -47.43 23.26 20.27
C THR A 126 -45.98 22.79 20.24
N SER A 127 -45.36 22.80 19.06
CA SER A 127 -43.96 22.44 18.87
C SER A 127 -43.11 23.68 18.55
N THR A 128 -42.03 23.89 19.30
CA THR A 128 -41.00 24.88 18.97
C THR A 128 -39.69 24.17 18.68
N SER A 129 -39.14 24.36 17.48
CA SER A 129 -37.80 23.89 17.12
C SER A 129 -36.82 25.05 17.29
N LEU A 130 -35.77 24.83 18.07
CA LEU A 130 -34.69 25.82 18.21
C LEU A 130 -33.74 25.73 17.00
N PRO A 131 -33.15 26.86 16.58
CA PRO A 131 -32.07 26.83 15.60
C PRO A 131 -30.93 25.92 16.10
N PRO A 132 -30.14 25.30 15.21
CA PRO A 132 -29.07 24.38 15.61
C PRO A 132 -28.13 25.02 16.63
N VAL A 133 -27.98 24.35 17.79
CA VAL A 133 -27.13 24.81 18.88
C VAL A 133 -25.80 24.08 18.82
N VAL A 134 -24.70 24.82 18.79
CA VAL A 134 -23.35 24.25 18.77
C VAL A 134 -22.86 24.03 20.20
N ILE A 135 -22.25 22.88 20.46
CA ILE A 135 -21.62 22.55 21.73
C ILE A 135 -20.30 23.33 21.84
N ASP A 136 -20.12 24.09 22.92
CA ASP A 136 -18.91 24.87 23.14
C ASP A 136 -17.68 23.98 23.48
N GLN A 137 -16.49 24.58 23.56
CA GLN A 137 -15.25 23.85 23.90
C GLN A 137 -15.26 23.24 25.30
N ALA A 138 -16.04 23.79 26.23
CA ALA A 138 -16.22 23.25 27.57
C ALA A 138 -17.25 22.10 27.59
N GLY A 139 -17.84 21.75 26.45
CA GLY A 139 -18.87 20.72 26.32
C GLY A 139 -20.24 21.18 26.81
N ARG A 140 -20.53 22.47 26.82
CA ARG A 140 -21.80 23.04 27.29
C ARG A 140 -22.65 23.56 26.14
N ILE A 141 -23.96 23.56 26.36
CA ILE A 141 -24.95 24.21 25.50
C ILE A 141 -25.72 25.23 26.33
N THR A 142 -26.10 26.35 25.71
CA THR A 142 -26.94 27.36 26.35
C THR A 142 -28.28 27.40 25.64
N LEU A 143 -29.33 27.15 26.40
CA LEU A 143 -30.70 27.08 25.89
C LEU A 143 -31.58 28.12 26.59
N PRO A 144 -32.49 28.79 25.86
CA PRO A 144 -33.49 29.66 26.47
C PRO A 144 -34.30 28.90 27.53
N PHE A 145 -34.58 29.57 28.66
CA PHE A 145 -35.35 29.05 29.81
C PHE A 145 -34.72 27.87 30.58
N VAL A 146 -33.86 27.07 29.97
CA VAL A 146 -33.10 25.97 30.58
C VAL A 146 -31.78 26.46 31.19
N GLY A 147 -31.15 27.46 30.57
CA GLY A 147 -29.83 27.96 30.94
C GLY A 147 -28.70 27.12 30.33
N THR A 148 -27.52 27.19 30.94
CA THR A 148 -26.34 26.42 30.50
C THR A 148 -26.38 25.00 31.07
N LEU A 149 -26.17 24.00 30.21
CA LEU A 149 -26.15 22.58 30.54
C LEU A 149 -24.88 21.91 29.99
N GLN A 150 -24.32 20.96 30.73
CA GLN A 150 -23.23 20.11 30.24
C GLN A 150 -23.83 19.06 29.28
N ALA A 151 -23.39 19.05 28.03
CA ALA A 151 -23.81 18.10 26.99
C ALA A 151 -22.68 17.18 26.55
N GLY A 152 -21.44 17.67 26.53
CA GLY A 152 -20.26 16.92 26.10
C GLY A 152 -20.10 15.64 26.92
N GLY A 153 -19.94 14.52 26.21
CA GLY A 153 -19.82 13.18 26.81
C GLY A 153 -21.16 12.51 27.14
N MET A 154 -22.31 13.17 26.97
CA MET A 154 -23.63 12.55 27.14
C MET A 154 -24.12 11.90 25.85
N THR A 155 -24.96 10.87 25.98
CA THR A 155 -25.75 10.37 24.84
C THR A 155 -26.91 11.32 24.54
N LEU A 156 -27.51 11.21 23.34
CA LEU A 156 -28.68 12.02 22.97
C LEU A 156 -29.86 11.79 23.92
N SER A 157 -30.05 10.57 24.41
CA SER A 157 -31.12 10.21 25.35
C SER A 157 -30.86 10.77 26.75
N GLU A 158 -29.62 10.70 27.25
CA GLU A 158 -29.22 11.34 28.52
C GLU A 158 -29.47 12.85 28.47
N LEU A 159 -29.12 13.49 27.35
CA LEU A 159 -29.33 14.92 27.15
C LEU A 159 -30.82 15.30 27.12
N GLN A 160 -31.68 14.50 26.47
CA GLN A 160 -33.13 14.68 26.47
C GLN A 160 -33.70 14.64 27.90
N VAL A 161 -33.27 13.67 28.71
CA VAL A 161 -33.69 13.54 30.11
C VAL A 161 -33.26 14.76 30.92
N ALA A 162 -32.02 15.22 30.75
CA ALA A 162 -31.47 16.37 31.45
C ALA A 162 -32.19 17.68 31.11
N ILE A 163 -32.48 17.94 29.83
CA ILE A 163 -33.22 19.13 29.40
C ILE A 163 -34.66 19.09 29.94
N ARG A 164 -35.35 17.96 29.81
CA ARG A 164 -36.70 17.78 30.35
C ARG A 164 -36.76 18.02 31.86
N ALA A 165 -35.77 17.53 32.61
CA ALA A 165 -35.68 17.75 34.05
C ALA A 165 -35.51 19.24 34.40
N ARG A 166 -34.76 20.01 33.61
CA ARG A 166 -34.57 21.46 33.80
C ARG A 166 -35.79 22.30 33.40
N LEU A 167 -36.66 21.78 32.53
CA LEU A 167 -37.91 22.41 32.13
C LEU A 167 -39.08 22.10 33.07
N ARG A 168 -38.94 21.11 33.97
CA ARG A 168 -39.95 20.82 34.99
C ARG A 168 -40.18 22.04 35.88
N GLY A 169 -41.46 22.38 36.08
CA GLY A 169 -41.88 23.57 36.84
C GLY A 169 -41.82 24.89 36.06
N LYS A 170 -41.31 24.88 34.81
CA LYS A 170 -41.32 26.04 33.90
C LYS A 170 -42.26 25.86 32.71
N ALA A 171 -42.38 24.63 32.21
CA ALA A 171 -43.31 24.25 31.14
C ALA A 171 -44.26 23.15 31.64
N ASN A 172 -45.46 23.09 31.06
CA ASN A 172 -46.46 22.08 31.38
C ASN A 172 -46.22 20.78 30.58
N ASP A 173 -45.86 19.70 31.29
CA ASP A 173 -45.50 18.39 30.72
C ASP A 173 -44.61 18.46 29.44
N PRO A 174 -43.37 18.99 29.55
CA PRO A 174 -42.52 19.17 28.38
C PRO A 174 -41.97 17.85 27.85
N GLN A 175 -42.13 17.61 26.55
CA GLN A 175 -41.44 16.56 25.81
C GLN A 175 -40.30 17.16 24.98
N VAL A 176 -39.13 16.54 25.03
CA VAL A 176 -37.92 17.05 24.37
C VAL A 176 -37.40 15.98 23.42
N LEU A 177 -37.24 16.37 22.16
CA LEU A 177 -36.56 15.59 21.13
C LEU A 177 -35.24 16.29 20.79
N VAL A 178 -34.14 15.57 20.97
CA VAL A 178 -32.81 16.01 20.55
C VAL A 178 -32.35 15.13 19.41
N SER A 179 -31.99 15.75 18.29
CA SER A 179 -31.35 15.10 17.14
C SER A 179 -30.02 15.77 16.83
N GLN A 180 -29.09 15.01 16.26
CA GLN A 180 -27.82 15.55 15.81
C GLN A 180 -28.01 16.24 14.45
N ALA A 181 -27.72 17.53 14.38
CA ALA A 181 -27.79 18.32 13.15
C ALA A 181 -26.44 18.31 12.40
N GLY A 182 -25.34 18.20 13.13
CA GLY A 182 -23.99 18.16 12.58
C GLY A 182 -23.04 17.41 13.50
N ASN A 183 -22.21 16.57 12.90
CA ASN A 183 -21.22 15.76 13.60
C ASN A 183 -19.82 16.19 13.14
N VAL A 184 -19.11 16.86 14.03
CA VAL A 184 -17.76 17.36 13.79
C VAL A 184 -16.78 16.66 14.71
N SER A 185 -17.20 16.36 15.94
CA SER A 185 -16.37 15.76 16.98
C SER A 185 -15.97 14.32 16.65
N ARG A 186 -16.81 13.59 15.90
CA ARG A 186 -16.59 12.19 15.54
C ARG A 186 -16.54 12.04 14.03
N THR A 187 -15.42 12.46 13.45
CA THR A 187 -15.17 12.33 12.01
C THR A 187 -13.93 11.48 11.75
N VAL A 188 -13.96 10.76 10.63
CA VAL A 188 -12.80 10.12 10.01
C VAL A 188 -12.38 10.97 8.83
N THR A 189 -11.08 11.04 8.58
CA THR A 189 -10.58 11.71 7.37
C THR A 189 -10.27 10.67 6.31
N LEU A 190 -10.88 10.80 5.13
CA LEU A 190 -10.56 10.03 3.95
C LEU A 190 -9.64 10.84 3.04
N LEU A 191 -8.47 10.29 2.72
CA LEU A 191 -7.53 10.84 1.74
C LEU A 191 -7.42 9.88 0.55
N GLY A 192 -7.33 10.42 -0.67
CA GLY A 192 -7.14 9.62 -1.89
C GLY A 192 -6.24 10.32 -2.90
N GLU A 193 -5.33 9.57 -3.54
CA GLU A 193 -4.34 10.16 -4.46
C GLU A 193 -4.93 10.74 -5.76
N THR A 194 -6.12 10.34 -6.19
CA THR A 194 -6.78 10.88 -7.40
C THR A 194 -8.27 11.19 -7.22
N GLY A 195 -8.74 11.27 -5.97
CA GLY A 195 -10.15 11.39 -5.63
C GLY A 195 -10.47 12.53 -4.65
N VAL A 196 -11.55 12.34 -3.89
CA VAL A 196 -12.08 13.27 -2.90
C VAL A 196 -11.34 13.11 -1.57
N ASN A 197 -10.81 14.22 -1.06
CA ASN A 197 -10.36 14.34 0.32
C ASN A 197 -11.51 14.90 1.15
N ALA A 198 -12.13 14.08 1.99
CA ALA A 198 -13.31 14.46 2.75
C ALA A 198 -13.24 13.99 4.20
N ARG A 199 -13.97 14.69 5.06
CA ARG A 199 -14.26 14.21 6.41
C ARG A 199 -15.61 13.52 6.39
N ALA A 200 -15.62 12.25 6.78
CA ALA A 200 -16.84 11.47 6.90
C ALA A 200 -17.26 11.41 8.38
N PRO A 201 -18.50 11.83 8.73
CA PRO A 201 -19.00 11.72 10.09
C PRO A 201 -19.26 10.26 10.46
N LEU A 202 -18.95 9.90 11.70
CA LEU A 202 -19.24 8.57 12.25
C LEU A 202 -20.64 8.55 12.87
N THR A 203 -21.51 7.65 12.40
CA THR A 203 -22.90 7.48 12.85
C THR A 203 -23.05 6.26 13.76
N PRO A 204 -24.23 6.05 14.39
CA PRO A 204 -24.46 4.88 15.25
C PRO A 204 -24.33 3.54 14.51
N HIS A 205 -24.35 3.57 13.17
CA HIS A 205 -24.07 2.39 12.34
C HIS A 205 -22.64 1.85 12.57
N GLY A 206 -21.70 2.74 12.93
CA GLY A 206 -20.29 2.45 13.15
C GLY A 206 -19.60 2.05 11.85
N GLU A 207 -19.24 3.06 11.09
CA GLU A 207 -18.64 2.92 9.78
C GLU A 207 -17.35 2.10 9.83
N ARG A 208 -17.22 1.20 8.86
CA ARG A 208 -16.00 0.42 8.63
C ARG A 208 -15.19 1.02 7.50
N VAL A 209 -13.99 0.49 7.30
CA VAL A 209 -13.06 0.93 6.23
C VAL A 209 -13.75 0.98 4.86
N LEU A 210 -14.44 -0.10 4.49
CA LEU A 210 -15.10 -0.17 3.18
C LEU A 210 -16.28 0.80 3.05
N ASP A 211 -17.01 1.09 4.14
CA ASP A 211 -18.12 2.06 4.13
C ASP A 211 -17.61 3.47 3.81
N ILE A 212 -16.50 3.85 4.44
CA ILE A 212 -15.88 5.17 4.19
C ILE A 212 -15.30 5.24 2.79
N LEU A 213 -14.62 4.19 2.32
CA LEU A 213 -14.12 4.15 0.95
C LEU A 213 -15.24 4.20 -0.10
N ALA A 214 -16.40 3.61 0.18
CA ALA A 214 -17.58 3.68 -0.67
C ALA A 214 -18.28 5.04 -0.61
N SER A 215 -18.16 5.78 0.50
CA SER A 215 -18.71 7.13 0.65
C SER A 215 -17.91 8.19 -0.11
N GLY A 216 -16.62 7.94 -0.36
CA GLY A 216 -15.83 8.75 -1.28
C GLY A 216 -16.34 8.57 -2.72
N GLU A 217 -16.27 9.62 -3.55
CA GLU A 217 -16.53 9.45 -4.98
C GLU A 217 -15.63 8.32 -5.50
N THR A 218 -16.29 7.24 -5.95
CA THR A 218 -15.76 5.94 -6.35
C THR A 218 -14.29 5.95 -6.69
N LEU A 219 -13.50 5.14 -5.97
CA LEU A 219 -12.09 4.84 -6.25
C LEU A 219 -11.87 4.76 -7.78
N LYS A 220 -11.36 5.83 -8.39
CA LYS A 220 -11.16 5.91 -9.84
C LYS A 220 -10.10 4.93 -10.34
N GLN A 221 -9.37 4.34 -9.41
CA GLN A 221 -8.22 3.48 -9.63
C GLN A 221 -8.63 2.01 -9.49
N ALA A 222 -7.93 1.12 -10.21
CA ALA A 222 -8.17 -0.31 -10.09
C ALA A 222 -7.98 -0.78 -8.65
N VAL A 223 -8.95 -1.57 -8.14
CA VAL A 223 -8.91 -2.18 -6.80
C VAL A 223 -7.59 -2.93 -6.59
N ASP A 224 -7.16 -3.65 -7.61
CA ASP A 224 -5.93 -4.43 -7.61
C ASP A 224 -4.65 -3.59 -7.65
N LYS A 225 -4.71 -2.27 -7.78
CA LYS A 225 -3.53 -1.37 -7.72
C LYS A 225 -3.61 -0.38 -6.57
N THR A 226 -4.56 -0.58 -5.66
CA THR A 226 -4.84 0.32 -4.55
C THR A 226 -4.42 -0.32 -3.23
N THR A 227 -3.61 0.41 -2.46
CA THR A 227 -3.26 0.07 -1.08
C THR A 227 -4.04 1.01 -0.16
N VAL A 228 -4.74 0.44 0.81
CA VAL A 228 -5.38 1.21 1.88
C VAL A 228 -4.40 1.33 3.03
N GLN A 229 -4.28 2.52 3.59
CA GLN A 229 -3.50 2.80 4.78
C GLN A 229 -4.42 3.43 5.83
N ILE A 230 -4.31 2.96 7.08
CA ILE A 230 -5.07 3.49 8.20
C ILE A 230 -4.06 3.98 9.23
N ALA A 231 -4.18 5.26 9.61
CA ALA A 231 -3.45 5.84 10.71
C ALA A 231 -4.40 6.06 11.90
N ARG A 232 -4.10 5.40 13.01
CA ARG A 232 -4.83 5.49 14.28
C ARG A 232 -3.84 5.89 15.38
N GLY A 233 -3.88 7.16 15.79
CA GLY A 233 -2.93 7.71 16.76
C GLY A 233 -1.47 7.56 16.30
N LYS A 234 -0.70 6.67 16.96
CA LYS A 234 0.70 6.37 16.61
C LYS A 234 0.88 5.15 15.71
N GLN A 235 -0.18 4.40 15.46
CA GLN A 235 -0.13 3.18 14.66
C GLN A 235 -0.49 3.51 13.22
N VAL A 236 0.27 2.97 12.28
CA VAL A 236 0.05 3.13 10.85
C VAL A 236 0.18 1.75 10.21
N VAL A 237 -0.90 1.29 9.58
CA VAL A 237 -0.97 -0.04 8.96
C VAL A 237 -1.46 0.11 7.54
N SER A 238 -0.91 -0.68 6.61
CA SER A 238 -1.32 -0.66 5.21
C SER A 238 -1.51 -2.05 4.65
N MET A 239 -2.47 -2.20 3.74
CA MET A 239 -2.82 -3.47 3.11
C MET A 239 -3.44 -3.24 1.73
N PRO A 240 -3.28 -4.18 0.77
CA PRO A 240 -4.02 -4.16 -0.49
C PRO A 240 -5.53 -4.06 -0.27
N LEU A 241 -6.20 -3.21 -1.04
CA LEU A 241 -7.66 -3.10 -0.98
C LEU A 241 -8.35 -4.43 -1.32
N SER A 242 -7.81 -5.19 -2.27
CA SER A 242 -8.33 -6.51 -2.64
C SER A 242 -8.33 -7.49 -1.45
N ALA A 243 -7.33 -7.44 -0.57
CA ALA A 243 -7.27 -8.27 0.62
C ALA A 243 -8.33 -7.86 1.67
N VAL A 244 -8.59 -6.56 1.82
CA VAL A 244 -9.67 -6.03 2.70
C VAL A 244 -11.04 -6.48 2.21
N ILE A 245 -11.24 -6.53 0.89
CA ILE A 245 -12.50 -6.98 0.28
C ILE A 245 -12.66 -8.50 0.38
N ALA A 246 -11.55 -9.25 0.23
CA ALA A 246 -11.57 -10.70 0.25
C ALA A 246 -11.82 -11.28 1.66
N ASP A 247 -11.32 -10.63 2.72
CA ASP A 247 -11.47 -11.06 4.10
C ASP A 247 -12.25 -10.03 4.94
N PRO A 248 -13.51 -10.31 5.33
CA PRO A 248 -14.32 -9.43 6.15
C PRO A 248 -13.70 -9.08 7.50
N ALA A 249 -12.82 -9.93 8.07
CA ALA A 249 -12.15 -9.64 9.33
C ALA A 249 -11.25 -8.39 9.22
N GLN A 250 -10.74 -8.12 8.02
CA GLN A 250 -9.92 -6.95 7.74
C GLN A 250 -10.71 -5.65 7.58
N ASN A 251 -12.03 -5.73 7.38
CA ASN A 251 -12.89 -4.55 7.30
C ASN A 251 -13.17 -3.99 8.69
N VAL A 252 -12.12 -3.51 9.38
CA VAL A 252 -12.19 -3.04 10.77
C VAL A 252 -13.07 -1.80 10.92
N ARG A 253 -13.66 -1.62 12.11
CA ARG A 253 -14.43 -0.41 12.42
C ARG A 253 -13.51 0.78 12.68
N LEU A 254 -13.94 1.95 12.22
CA LEU A 254 -13.17 3.18 12.34
C LEU A 254 -13.52 3.95 13.62
N GLN A 255 -12.55 4.72 14.10
CA GLN A 255 -12.67 5.54 15.29
C GLN A 255 -12.54 7.04 14.96
N PRO A 256 -13.09 7.93 15.81
CA PRO A 256 -12.87 9.36 15.68
C PRO A 256 -11.40 9.71 15.56
N GLY A 257 -11.04 10.47 14.52
CA GLY A 257 -9.66 10.89 14.27
C GLY A 257 -8.81 9.90 13.47
N ASP A 258 -9.35 8.74 13.09
CA ASP A 258 -8.68 7.86 12.13
C ASP A 258 -8.50 8.60 10.79
N VAL A 259 -7.36 8.35 10.15
CA VAL A 259 -7.07 8.82 8.79
C VAL A 259 -6.95 7.60 7.89
N VAL A 260 -7.90 7.46 6.97
CA VAL A 260 -7.92 6.40 5.96
C VAL A 260 -7.41 6.99 4.66
N THR A 261 -6.34 6.41 4.13
CA THR A 261 -5.70 6.87 2.89
C THR A 261 -5.75 5.77 1.85
N ALA A 262 -6.34 6.05 0.70
CA ALA A 262 -6.28 5.20 -0.49
C ALA A 262 -5.13 5.65 -1.39
N LEU A 263 -4.09 4.83 -1.48
CA LEU A 263 -2.88 5.09 -2.26
C LEU A 263 -2.89 4.21 -3.52
N PHE A 264 -2.71 4.83 -4.67
CA PHE A 264 -2.39 4.15 -5.92
C PHE A 264 -0.91 3.85 -5.98
N LYS A 265 -0.58 2.70 -5.40
CA LYS A 265 0.77 2.18 -5.43
C LYS A 265 0.76 0.82 -6.12
N PRO A 266 0.88 0.79 -7.46
CA PRO A 266 1.14 -0.48 -8.13
C PRO A 266 2.42 -1.05 -7.55
N TYR A 267 2.41 -2.35 -7.24
CA TYR A 267 3.67 -3.02 -6.91
C TYR A 267 4.50 -3.13 -8.17
N SER A 268 5.82 -3.12 -8.04
CA SER A 268 6.71 -3.30 -9.17
C SER A 268 7.82 -4.28 -8.84
N PHE A 269 8.27 -4.99 -9.87
CA PHE A 269 9.50 -5.77 -9.82
C PHE A 269 10.39 -5.32 -10.97
N THR A 270 11.70 -5.45 -10.80
CA THR A 270 12.64 -5.14 -11.87
C THR A 270 13.10 -6.44 -12.52
N ALA A 271 13.04 -6.50 -13.85
CA ALA A 271 13.61 -7.60 -14.61
C ALA A 271 14.87 -7.16 -15.35
N LEU A 272 16.00 -7.79 -15.05
CA LEU A 272 17.30 -7.48 -15.63
C LEU A 272 17.98 -8.73 -16.22
N GLY A 273 18.97 -8.50 -17.07
CA GLY A 273 19.78 -9.56 -17.68
C GLY A 273 19.18 -10.09 -18.98
N SER A 274 19.30 -11.39 -19.22
CA SER A 274 18.94 -12.06 -20.48
C SER A 274 17.45 -12.40 -20.57
N VAL A 275 16.60 -11.41 -20.32
CA VAL A 275 15.15 -11.47 -20.55
C VAL A 275 14.80 -10.80 -21.87
N MET A 276 13.65 -11.13 -22.48
CA MET A 276 13.24 -10.51 -23.74
C MET A 276 13.03 -9.00 -23.61
N LYS A 277 12.47 -8.54 -22.48
CA LYS A 277 12.31 -7.12 -22.15
C LYS A 277 12.81 -6.82 -20.74
N SER A 278 13.96 -6.14 -20.64
CA SER A 278 14.47 -5.64 -19.37
C SER A 278 13.81 -4.31 -19.03
N SER A 279 13.01 -4.29 -17.97
CA SER A 279 12.31 -3.11 -17.49
C SER A 279 11.81 -3.31 -16.05
N GLU A 280 11.45 -2.22 -15.40
CA GLU A 280 10.56 -2.26 -14.26
C GLU A 280 9.14 -2.59 -14.75
N VAL A 281 8.50 -3.57 -14.13
CA VAL A 281 7.17 -4.05 -14.51
C VAL A 281 6.24 -3.92 -13.32
N GLU A 282 5.18 -3.15 -13.51
CA GLU A 282 4.11 -3.02 -12.54
C GLU A 282 3.23 -4.28 -12.47
N PHE A 283 2.72 -4.54 -11.27
CA PHE A 283 1.80 -5.61 -10.99
C PHE A 283 0.82 -5.25 -9.87
N GLU A 284 -0.15 -6.14 -9.75
CA GLU A 284 -1.30 -6.05 -8.88
C GLU A 284 -0.88 -6.25 -7.41
N ALA A 285 -1.57 -5.58 -6.50
CA ALA A 285 -1.40 -5.65 -5.07
C ALA A 285 -1.73 -7.04 -4.49
N SER A 286 -2.50 -7.86 -5.23
CA SER A 286 -2.72 -9.28 -4.94
C SER A 286 -1.46 -10.13 -5.14
N GLY A 287 -0.43 -9.61 -5.81
CA GLY A 287 0.80 -10.31 -6.13
C GLY A 287 0.73 -11.11 -7.42
N ILE A 288 1.91 -11.49 -7.91
CA ILE A 288 2.06 -12.37 -9.08
C ILE A 288 3.09 -13.46 -8.78
N THR A 289 3.02 -14.56 -9.51
CA THR A 289 3.99 -15.66 -9.39
C THR A 289 5.24 -15.36 -10.21
N LEU A 290 6.37 -16.01 -9.92
CA LEU A 290 7.59 -15.88 -10.71
C LEU A 290 7.37 -16.30 -12.17
N ALA A 291 6.56 -17.33 -12.40
CA ALA A 291 6.15 -17.74 -13.74
C ALA A 291 5.41 -16.62 -14.48
N GLN A 292 4.46 -15.96 -13.82
CA GLN A 292 3.74 -14.81 -14.39
C GLN A 292 4.66 -13.61 -14.62
N ALA A 293 5.58 -13.33 -13.69
CA ALA A 293 6.57 -12.26 -13.82
C ALA A 293 7.47 -12.47 -15.04
N LEU A 294 8.00 -13.68 -15.21
CA LEU A 294 8.78 -14.06 -16.40
C LEU A 294 7.93 -13.94 -17.67
N GLY A 295 6.65 -14.36 -17.63
CA GLY A 295 5.72 -14.18 -18.74
C GLY A 295 5.53 -12.72 -19.17
N ARG A 296 5.41 -11.79 -18.21
CA ARG A 296 5.24 -10.35 -18.48
C ARG A 296 6.43 -9.71 -19.19
N VAL A 297 7.63 -10.25 -18.97
CA VAL A 297 8.86 -9.76 -19.62
C VAL A 297 9.19 -10.52 -20.90
N GLY A 298 8.28 -11.37 -21.37
CA GLY A 298 8.43 -12.16 -22.60
C GLY A 298 9.24 -13.45 -22.43
N GLY A 299 9.53 -13.84 -21.19
CA GLY A 299 10.34 -15.01 -20.87
C GLY A 299 11.84 -14.77 -20.98
N LEU A 300 12.59 -15.87 -20.94
CA LEU A 300 14.04 -15.88 -21.12
C LEU A 300 14.38 -15.66 -22.60
N ASP A 301 15.40 -14.85 -22.87
CA ASP A 301 15.93 -14.72 -24.24
C ASP A 301 16.58 -16.05 -24.64
N VAL A 302 15.94 -16.80 -25.54
CA VAL A 302 16.39 -18.15 -25.96
C VAL A 302 17.81 -18.13 -26.52
N GLN A 303 18.26 -17.01 -27.10
CA GLN A 303 19.60 -16.88 -27.65
C GLN A 303 20.63 -16.48 -26.60
N LYS A 304 20.21 -15.76 -25.54
CA LYS A 304 21.11 -15.15 -24.56
C LYS A 304 21.12 -15.74 -23.16
N ALA A 305 20.03 -16.35 -22.76
CA ALA A 305 19.79 -16.73 -21.38
C ALA A 305 20.44 -18.06 -21.00
N ASP A 306 20.99 -18.11 -19.79
CA ASP A 306 21.33 -19.36 -19.14
C ASP A 306 20.10 -19.92 -18.40
N ILE A 307 19.61 -21.08 -18.87
CA ILE A 307 18.49 -21.79 -18.26
C ILE A 307 18.80 -22.28 -16.83
N HIS A 308 20.05 -22.32 -16.40
CA HIS A 308 20.44 -22.71 -15.04
C HIS A 308 20.51 -21.55 -14.05
N GLY A 309 20.29 -20.31 -14.48
CA GLY A 309 20.54 -19.14 -13.65
C GLY A 309 19.46 -18.07 -13.75
N VAL A 310 18.27 -18.39 -13.23
CA VAL A 310 17.26 -17.40 -12.87
C VAL A 310 17.38 -17.10 -11.39
N PHE A 311 17.57 -15.83 -11.05
CA PHE A 311 17.83 -15.38 -9.68
C PHE A 311 16.79 -14.36 -9.25
N VAL A 312 16.28 -14.48 -8.02
CA VAL A 312 15.42 -13.47 -7.39
C VAL A 312 16.15 -12.90 -6.20
N PHE A 313 16.43 -11.59 -6.25
CA PHE A 313 17.04 -10.85 -5.15
C PHE A 313 15.93 -10.24 -4.31
N ARG A 314 15.96 -10.54 -3.02
CA ARG A 314 14.95 -10.08 -2.07
C ARG A 314 15.58 -9.78 -0.71
N PHE A 315 15.05 -8.77 -0.02
CA PHE A 315 15.35 -8.54 1.40
C PHE A 315 14.34 -9.27 2.28
N GLU A 316 14.81 -10.22 3.08
CA GLU A 316 14.00 -11.03 3.99
C GLU A 316 14.31 -10.69 5.46
N ALA A 317 13.33 -10.90 6.33
CA ALA A 317 13.58 -10.81 7.76
C ALA A 317 14.30 -12.08 8.23
N PRO A 318 15.28 -12.01 9.15
CA PRO A 318 16.02 -13.21 9.62
C PRO A 318 15.11 -14.35 10.12
N GLN A 319 13.96 -14.00 10.71
CA GLN A 319 13.01 -14.99 11.23
C GLN A 319 12.31 -15.80 10.12
N THR A 320 12.14 -15.26 8.91
CA THR A 320 11.46 -15.99 7.81
C THR A 320 12.29 -17.15 7.28
N LEU A 321 13.61 -17.12 7.52
CA LEU A 321 14.57 -18.15 7.13
C LEU A 321 14.90 -19.11 8.27
N GLY A 322 14.29 -18.94 9.45
CA GLY A 322 14.60 -19.74 10.65
C GLY A 322 16.03 -19.53 11.17
N LEU A 323 16.64 -18.38 10.87
CA LEU A 323 18.00 -18.07 11.29
C LEU A 323 18.01 -17.44 12.68
N ASP A 324 18.91 -17.91 13.53
CA ASP A 324 19.21 -17.26 14.81
C ASP A 324 19.74 -15.84 14.58
N GLN A 325 19.35 -14.89 15.43
CA GLN A 325 19.76 -13.48 15.32
C GLN A 325 21.29 -13.32 15.31
N ALA A 326 22.03 -14.23 15.96
CA ALA A 326 23.50 -14.24 15.97
C ALA A 326 24.12 -14.66 14.62
N ALA A 327 23.47 -15.56 13.88
CA ALA A 327 23.91 -15.96 12.55
C ALA A 327 23.58 -14.89 11.50
N ALA A 328 22.43 -14.23 11.67
CA ALA A 328 22.00 -13.12 10.82
C ALA A 328 22.85 -11.86 11.02
N ALA A 329 23.34 -11.58 12.24
CA ALA A 329 24.16 -10.40 12.56
C ALA A 329 25.43 -10.21 11.71
N GLN A 330 25.93 -11.27 11.08
CA GLN A 330 27.10 -11.26 10.20
C GLN A 330 26.77 -10.98 8.72
N ASP A 331 25.48 -10.98 8.38
CA ASP A 331 25.00 -10.78 7.02
C ASP A 331 24.72 -9.28 6.78
N LEU A 332 24.62 -8.85 5.53
CA LEU A 332 24.30 -7.45 5.21
C LEU A 332 22.90 -7.12 5.72
N HIS A 333 22.71 -5.93 6.29
CA HIS A 333 21.38 -5.47 6.71
C HIS A 333 21.02 -4.16 6.04
N ASP A 334 19.78 -4.05 5.59
CA ASP A 334 19.16 -2.77 5.25
C ASP A 334 18.86 -1.97 6.54
N ASN A 335 18.54 -0.69 6.42
CA ASN A 335 18.13 0.23 7.50
C ASN A 335 16.95 -0.30 8.35
N ARG A 336 16.27 -1.36 7.88
CA ARG A 336 15.15 -2.05 8.53
C ARG A 336 15.53 -3.40 9.15
N GLY A 337 16.82 -3.76 9.21
CA GLY A 337 17.29 -5.03 9.79
C GLY A 337 16.97 -6.27 8.94
N ARG A 338 16.73 -6.11 7.64
CA ARG A 338 16.47 -7.22 6.70
C ARG A 338 17.75 -7.64 6.00
N ILE A 339 17.91 -8.93 5.74
CA ILE A 339 19.08 -9.51 5.07
C ILE A 339 18.82 -9.77 3.57
N PRO A 340 19.79 -9.52 2.67
CA PRO A 340 19.64 -9.83 1.25
C PRO A 340 19.79 -11.33 1.02
N VAL A 341 18.79 -11.91 0.35
CA VAL A 341 18.74 -13.31 -0.05
C VAL A 341 18.62 -13.38 -1.56
N ILE A 342 19.40 -14.27 -2.16
CA ILE A 342 19.32 -14.59 -3.59
C ILE A 342 18.70 -15.97 -3.73
N TYR A 343 17.47 -16.03 -4.23
CA TYR A 343 16.85 -17.30 -4.59
C TYR A 343 17.30 -17.73 -5.98
N LYS A 344 17.79 -18.96 -6.11
CA LYS A 344 18.20 -19.52 -7.41
C LYS A 344 17.16 -20.52 -7.90
N LEU A 345 16.67 -20.33 -9.12
CA LEU A 345 15.80 -21.25 -9.83
C LEU A 345 16.48 -21.74 -11.12
N GLU A 346 16.49 -23.05 -11.33
CA GLU A 346 17.01 -23.68 -12.54
C GLU A 346 15.87 -24.11 -13.47
N MET A 347 15.72 -23.45 -14.62
CA MET A 347 14.66 -23.68 -15.60
C MET A 347 14.93 -24.88 -16.53
N SER A 348 16.07 -25.57 -16.36
CA SER A 348 16.39 -26.79 -17.12
C SER A 348 15.54 -28.01 -16.74
N ARG A 349 14.93 -27.99 -15.56
CA ARG A 349 14.11 -29.09 -15.03
C ARG A 349 12.63 -28.74 -15.13
N PRO A 350 11.75 -29.65 -15.60
CA PRO A 350 10.31 -29.36 -15.69
C PRO A 350 9.67 -29.09 -14.32
N GLU A 351 10.21 -29.67 -13.25
CA GLU A 351 9.76 -29.47 -11.87
C GLU A 351 9.87 -28.00 -11.42
N SER A 352 10.86 -27.27 -11.93
CA SER A 352 11.11 -25.89 -11.53
C SER A 352 10.03 -24.92 -12.02
N LEU A 353 9.27 -25.30 -13.06
CA LEU A 353 8.11 -24.54 -13.52
C LEU A 353 6.97 -24.55 -12.48
N PHE A 354 6.78 -25.66 -11.76
CA PHE A 354 5.83 -25.70 -10.65
C PHE A 354 6.28 -24.83 -9.48
N LEU A 355 7.59 -24.80 -9.20
CA LEU A 355 8.16 -23.91 -8.18
C LEU A 355 7.99 -22.43 -8.58
N ALA A 356 8.18 -22.10 -9.85
CA ALA A 356 7.94 -20.75 -10.37
C ALA A 356 6.47 -20.33 -10.27
N GLN A 357 5.53 -21.27 -10.35
CA GLN A 357 4.10 -21.01 -10.15
C GLN A 357 3.71 -20.83 -8.68
N GLN A 358 4.45 -21.40 -7.74
CA GLN A 358 4.18 -21.27 -6.31
C GLN A 358 4.90 -20.08 -5.67
N PHE A 359 6.02 -19.68 -6.24
CA PHE A 359 6.82 -18.56 -5.73
C PHE A 359 6.15 -17.22 -6.04
N ALA A 360 5.66 -16.55 -5.00
CA ALA A 360 5.11 -15.20 -5.11
C ALA A 360 6.24 -14.16 -5.21
N VAL A 361 6.17 -13.29 -6.22
CA VAL A 361 7.02 -12.10 -6.37
C VAL A 361 6.47 -10.98 -5.50
N ARG A 362 7.36 -10.29 -4.80
CA ARG A 362 7.05 -9.19 -3.87
C ARG A 362 7.46 -7.86 -4.46
N ASN A 363 6.87 -6.79 -3.94
CA ASN A 363 7.19 -5.43 -4.36
C ASN A 363 8.68 -5.10 -4.11
N GLY A 364 9.37 -4.63 -5.14
CA GLY A 364 10.79 -4.32 -5.14
C GLY A 364 11.71 -5.53 -5.35
N ASP A 365 11.18 -6.71 -5.67
CA ASP A 365 12.02 -7.85 -6.06
C ASP A 365 12.77 -7.54 -7.36
N LEU A 366 14.01 -8.01 -7.44
CA LEU A 366 14.80 -7.99 -8.66
C LEU A 366 14.91 -9.42 -9.21
N VAL A 367 14.32 -9.64 -10.39
CA VAL A 367 14.44 -10.88 -11.16
C VAL A 367 15.58 -10.69 -12.16
N TYR A 368 16.63 -11.49 -12.00
CA TYR A 368 17.80 -11.44 -12.86
C TYR A 368 17.97 -12.77 -13.61
N VAL A 369 18.10 -12.71 -14.92
CA VAL A 369 18.43 -13.88 -15.74
C VAL A 369 19.87 -13.75 -16.22
N SER A 370 20.69 -14.71 -15.84
CA SER A 370 22.10 -14.74 -16.25
C SER A 370 22.28 -15.05 -17.73
N LYS A 371 23.44 -14.66 -18.27
CA LYS A 371 23.80 -14.89 -19.67
C LYS A 371 24.41 -16.29 -19.86
N ALA A 372 24.04 -16.97 -20.95
CA ALA A 372 24.60 -18.26 -21.33
C ALA A 372 26.12 -18.15 -21.57
N PRO A 373 26.94 -19.11 -21.09
CA PRO A 373 28.40 -19.09 -21.27
C PRO A 373 28.88 -19.15 -22.73
N LEU A 374 28.02 -19.57 -23.67
CA LEU A 374 28.42 -19.97 -25.02
C LEU A 374 28.43 -18.83 -26.07
N ILE A 375 27.95 -17.64 -25.70
CA ILE A 375 27.81 -16.50 -26.65
C ILE A 375 29.10 -15.71 -26.81
N ASP A 376 30.04 -15.91 -25.90
CA ASP A 376 31.31 -15.20 -25.95
C ASP A 376 32.23 -15.73 -27.08
N LEU A 377 31.91 -16.88 -27.69
CA LEU A 377 32.66 -17.44 -28.82
C LEU A 377 32.13 -17.00 -30.21
N GLN A 378 30.82 -16.72 -30.34
CA GLN A 378 30.22 -16.34 -31.63
C GLN A 378 30.52 -14.88 -32.02
N SER A 379 30.61 -13.97 -31.05
CA SER A 379 31.07 -12.58 -31.28
C SER A 379 32.51 -12.52 -31.79
N PHE A 380 33.32 -13.54 -31.50
CA PHE A 380 34.70 -13.65 -31.97
C PHE A 380 34.77 -14.13 -33.43
N SER A 381 33.94 -15.10 -33.83
CA SER A 381 33.94 -15.64 -35.21
C SER A 381 33.45 -14.63 -36.26
N GLY A 382 32.54 -13.73 -35.90
CA GLY A 382 32.05 -12.68 -36.80
C GLY A 382 33.12 -11.62 -37.14
N ILE A 383 34.06 -11.38 -36.22
CA ILE A 383 35.18 -10.45 -36.43
C ILE A 383 36.26 -11.10 -37.30
N VAL A 384 36.55 -12.40 -37.08
CA VAL A 384 37.59 -13.11 -37.85
C VAL A 384 37.17 -13.35 -39.31
N SER A 385 35.87 -13.54 -39.59
CA SER A 385 35.39 -13.73 -40.97
C SER A 385 35.46 -12.46 -41.85
N GLN A 386 35.50 -11.26 -41.27
CA GLN A 386 35.63 -10.02 -42.03
C GLN A 386 37.08 -9.71 -42.46
N PHE A 387 38.08 -10.37 -41.87
CA PHE A 387 39.49 -10.20 -42.27
C PHE A 387 39.94 -11.16 -43.38
N VAL A 388 39.21 -12.24 -43.65
CA VAL A 388 39.63 -13.26 -44.64
C VAL A 388 39.17 -12.95 -46.07
N PHE A 389 38.15 -12.10 -46.27
CA PHE A 389 37.66 -11.77 -47.62
C PHE A 389 38.30 -10.53 -48.27
N THR A 390 39.14 -9.75 -47.57
CA THR A 390 39.78 -8.54 -48.13
C THR A 390 41.11 -8.80 -48.84
N PHE A 391 41.73 -9.97 -48.66
CA PHE A 391 43.07 -10.25 -49.23
C PHE A 391 43.09 -10.97 -50.58
N ILE A 392 41.94 -11.26 -51.21
CA ILE A 392 41.89 -11.96 -52.52
C ILE A 392 41.61 -11.02 -53.71
N ASN A 393 41.24 -9.75 -53.50
CA ASN A 393 40.89 -8.82 -54.59
C ASN A 393 41.88 -7.68 -54.86
N VAL A 394 43.12 -7.74 -54.36
CA VAL A 394 44.17 -6.71 -54.63
C VAL A 394 45.32 -7.30 -55.44
N GLY A 395 45.01 -8.09 -56.47
CA GLY A 395 45.99 -8.70 -57.37
C GLY A 395 45.92 -8.27 -58.84
N ASP A 396 44.85 -7.58 -59.26
CA ASP A 396 44.48 -7.56 -60.70
C ASP A 396 44.18 -6.16 -61.27
N ASN A 397 44.90 -5.13 -60.82
CA ASN A 397 44.83 -3.80 -61.45
C ASN A 397 46.18 -3.08 -61.43
N LEU A 398 47.13 -3.57 -62.23
CA LEU A 398 48.29 -2.82 -62.72
C LEU A 398 48.74 -3.42 -64.07
N GLN A 399 48.10 -2.99 -65.16
CA GLN A 399 48.69 -2.92 -66.50
C GLN A 399 48.44 -1.54 -67.09
#